data_AF-A0A1J5EZ76-F1
#
_entry.id   AF-A0A1J5EZ76-F1
#
_cell.length_a   1.000
_cell.length_b   1.000
_cell.length_c   1.000
_cell.angle_alpha   90.00
_cell.angle_beta   90.00
_cell.angle_gamma   90.00
#
_symmetry.space_group_name_H-M   'P 1'
#
loop_
_entity.id
_entity.type
_entity.pdbx_description
1 polymer ?
#
loop_
_entity_poly.entity_id
_entity_poly.type
_entity_poly.pdbx_seq_one_letter_code
_entity_poly.pdbx_strand_id
1 'polypeptide(L)'
;MDFLPKIVIALALGVTSTLAQYTPPSVVTALLDKYRSYSNLTDVATDDETYAVNITTWQMSHGGFSKANEENYLSAWDGSATLSSWYNGTTPLGMFDNDATVSEIRFLCNQYKVSTNATHKAIFKTAVGKAIDFILTAQHSTGSWPQVYPARSVAYSNLATYNDNAMVRVMVLLKDIINSVAPFDSDIITSAQKTALTTALNKSVEFALKAQIVNGTTLTVWCQQHDPVTYAPDTARAYELPSKSGSESVGVAAFLMNWPDQTAAVQAAVNGAVQWFTKNRVANMAWVAPDFVTSSGASLWYRFYNVEDDQYFFCDRDGIKVYNITDISNERRTGYQWGGDYASKLLTAAASYAPPATTSSSSSVTSSSSATGEASIIKHGSGSSNQTIATGNSIVSFWYSWEYATGITVTGMVDGVSVVVDTTAKTVNLSGIVTASEGSYTYTLTTVGGTNVATKSGTFIVTGTTLIHPSLLGEIQKSVKGPSFDAQGRIRSSEDGENVVNVPKGVYWHRE
;
A
#
# COMPACT_ATOMS: atom_id res chain seq x y z
N MET A 1 -2.00 24.32 -68.89
CA MET A 1 -0.92 23.46 -68.41
C MET A 1 0.22 24.38 -68.01
N ASP A 2 0.55 24.68 -66.77
CA ASP A 2 0.02 24.32 -65.46
C ASP A 2 0.35 25.47 -64.49
N PHE A 3 -0.55 25.71 -63.55
CA PHE A 3 -0.35 26.63 -62.43
C PHE A 3 0.66 26.05 -61.44
N LEU A 4 1.74 26.77 -61.16
CA LEU A 4 2.58 26.54 -59.98
C LEU A 4 1.95 27.20 -58.74
N PRO A 5 1.81 26.50 -57.60
CA PRO A 5 1.78 27.15 -56.30
C PRO A 5 3.13 27.01 -55.60
N LYS A 6 3.67 28.14 -55.17
CA LYS A 6 4.81 28.24 -54.26
C LYS A 6 4.43 27.61 -52.92
N ILE A 7 5.14 26.56 -52.52
CA ILE A 7 5.07 26.02 -51.16
C ILE A 7 5.87 26.94 -50.24
N VAL A 8 5.17 27.67 -49.38
CA VAL A 8 5.75 28.37 -48.23
C VAL A 8 5.84 27.34 -47.10
N ILE A 9 7.06 26.98 -46.71
CA ILE A 9 7.32 26.17 -45.51
C ILE A 9 7.09 27.07 -44.30
N ALA A 10 5.95 26.92 -43.63
CA ALA A 10 5.74 27.47 -42.30
C ALA A 10 6.40 26.54 -41.27
N LEU A 11 7.53 26.98 -40.72
CA LEU A 11 8.19 26.32 -39.60
C LEU A 11 7.32 26.53 -38.35
N ALA A 12 6.48 25.54 -38.00
CA ALA A 12 5.79 25.53 -36.73
C ALA A 12 6.81 25.21 -35.63
N LEU A 13 7.34 26.24 -34.98
CA LEU A 13 8.06 26.11 -33.71
C LEU A 13 7.05 25.66 -32.65
N GLY A 14 6.88 24.35 -32.51
CA GLY A 14 6.17 23.75 -31.40
C GLY A 14 6.96 24.02 -30.12
N VAL A 15 6.50 24.99 -29.33
CA VAL A 15 6.96 25.16 -27.95
C VAL A 15 6.34 24.01 -27.17
N THR A 16 7.04 22.88 -27.07
CA THR A 16 6.73 21.86 -26.08
C THR A 16 7.06 22.45 -24.72
N SER A 17 6.06 22.98 -24.01
CA SER A 17 6.20 23.29 -22.60
C SER A 17 6.33 21.97 -21.84
N THR A 18 7.56 21.49 -21.66
CA THR A 18 7.85 20.41 -20.72
C THR A 18 7.58 20.96 -19.33
N LEU A 19 6.44 20.60 -18.73
CA LEU A 19 6.28 20.74 -17.29
C LEU A 19 7.48 20.04 -16.66
N ALA A 20 8.27 20.77 -15.88
CA ALA A 20 9.44 20.21 -15.23
C ALA A 20 9.02 19.02 -14.38
N GLN A 21 9.54 17.84 -14.70
CA GLN A 21 9.24 16.62 -13.96
C GLN A 21 9.72 16.80 -12.52
N TYR A 22 8.84 16.52 -11.56
CA TYR A 22 9.19 16.60 -10.15
C TYR A 22 10.43 15.74 -9.84
N THR A 23 11.43 16.34 -9.19
CA THR A 23 12.63 15.65 -8.75
C THR A 23 12.58 15.51 -7.22
N PRO A 24 12.46 14.28 -6.68
CA PRO A 24 12.47 14.06 -5.24
C PRO A 24 13.77 14.52 -4.55
N PRO A 25 13.72 14.99 -3.30
CA PRO A 25 14.94 15.31 -2.55
C PRO A 25 15.84 14.07 -2.42
N SER A 26 17.14 14.23 -2.64
CA SER A 26 18.11 13.12 -2.57
C SER A 26 18.12 12.43 -1.22
N VAL A 27 17.88 13.16 -0.13
CA VAL A 27 17.77 12.63 1.23
C VAL A 27 16.60 11.64 1.37
N VAL A 28 15.50 11.87 0.65
CA VAL A 28 14.35 10.92 0.61
C VAL A 28 14.74 9.67 -0.15
N THR A 29 15.43 9.80 -1.28
CA THR A 29 15.92 8.65 -2.04
C THR A 29 16.83 7.78 -1.17
N ALA A 30 17.77 8.41 -0.44
CA ALA A 30 18.66 7.72 0.51
C ALA A 30 17.90 7.07 1.69
N LEU A 31 16.80 7.67 2.14
CA LEU A 31 15.93 7.05 3.15
C LEU A 31 15.26 5.78 2.66
N LEU A 32 14.95 5.69 1.37
CA LEU A 32 14.33 4.51 0.75
C LEU A 32 15.37 3.45 0.37
N ASP A 33 16.66 3.79 0.25
CA ASP A 33 17.72 2.84 -0.13
C ASP A 33 17.86 1.68 0.86
N LYS A 34 17.57 1.89 2.15
CA LYS A 34 17.55 0.80 3.13
C LYS A 34 16.55 -0.31 2.77
N TYR A 35 15.51 -0.01 2.01
CA TYR A 35 14.51 -0.98 1.53
C TYR A 35 14.97 -1.73 0.27
N ARG A 36 16.11 -1.34 -0.32
CA ARG A 36 16.72 -1.99 -1.48
C ARG A 36 17.79 -3.02 -1.11
N SER A 37 18.24 -3.01 0.15
CA SER A 37 19.23 -3.97 0.62
C SER A 37 18.68 -5.40 0.56
N TYR A 38 19.57 -6.30 0.16
CA TYR A 38 19.45 -7.75 0.30
C TYR A 38 20.76 -8.30 0.90
N SER A 39 21.45 -7.47 1.70
CA SER A 39 22.75 -7.83 2.27
C SER A 39 22.67 -9.05 3.17
N ASN A 40 21.53 -9.25 3.85
CA ASN A 40 21.26 -10.46 4.62
C ASN A 40 21.50 -11.75 3.81
N LEU A 41 21.27 -11.75 2.49
CA LEU A 41 21.55 -12.88 1.61
C LEU A 41 23.03 -12.95 1.18
N THR A 42 23.63 -11.81 0.83
CA THR A 42 25.04 -11.79 0.37
C THR A 42 26.04 -11.99 1.51
N ASP A 43 25.67 -11.66 2.75
CA ASP A 43 26.55 -11.75 3.91
C ASP A 43 26.84 -13.21 4.31
N VAL A 44 25.92 -14.14 4.00
CA VAL A 44 26.11 -15.59 4.21
C VAL A 44 26.52 -16.35 2.94
N ALA A 45 26.24 -15.82 1.74
CA ALA A 45 26.57 -16.48 0.49
C ALA A 45 28.10 -16.63 0.33
N THR A 46 28.55 -17.86 0.01
CA THR A 46 29.96 -18.14 -0.32
C THR A 46 30.21 -18.17 -1.83
N ASP A 47 29.17 -18.53 -2.59
CA ASP A 47 29.07 -18.43 -4.04
C ASP A 47 27.65 -17.97 -4.38
N ASP A 48 27.52 -16.70 -4.78
CA ASP A 48 26.22 -16.07 -5.01
C ASP A 48 25.37 -16.79 -6.07
N GLU A 49 25.98 -17.41 -7.08
CA GLU A 49 25.23 -18.07 -8.16
C GLU A 49 24.66 -19.41 -7.70
N THR A 50 25.50 -20.25 -7.06
CA THR A 50 25.03 -21.51 -6.45
C THR A 50 24.01 -21.24 -5.35
N TYR A 51 24.25 -20.24 -4.51
CA TYR A 51 23.32 -19.82 -3.46
C TYR A 51 21.97 -19.37 -4.05
N ALA A 52 21.96 -18.59 -5.13
CA ALA A 52 20.72 -18.24 -5.82
C ALA A 52 19.97 -19.45 -6.40
N VAL A 53 20.69 -20.44 -6.95
CA VAL A 53 20.05 -21.67 -7.42
C VAL A 53 19.39 -22.38 -6.25
N ASN A 54 20.08 -22.49 -5.11
CA ASN A 54 19.51 -23.08 -3.90
C ASN A 54 18.27 -22.32 -3.42
N ILE A 55 18.30 -20.98 -3.32
CA ILE A 55 17.14 -20.15 -2.97
C ILE A 55 15.90 -20.59 -3.77
N THR A 56 16.02 -20.78 -5.09
CA THR A 56 14.87 -21.15 -5.93
C THR A 56 14.22 -22.48 -5.55
N THR A 57 14.94 -23.40 -4.90
CA THR A 57 14.42 -24.70 -4.44
C THR A 57 13.60 -24.58 -3.14
N TRP A 58 13.81 -23.52 -2.38
CA TRP A 58 13.05 -23.19 -1.17
C TRP A 58 11.81 -22.33 -1.45
N GLN A 59 11.63 -21.89 -2.70
CA GLN A 59 10.45 -21.12 -3.09
C GLN A 59 9.18 -21.97 -2.94
N MET A 60 8.19 -21.43 -2.23
CA MET A 60 6.91 -22.12 -2.03
C MET A 60 6.10 -22.18 -3.32
N SER A 61 5.12 -23.08 -3.37
CA SER A 61 4.29 -23.31 -4.57
C SER A 61 3.50 -22.08 -5.03
N HIS A 62 3.15 -21.17 -4.11
CA HIS A 62 2.49 -19.89 -4.40
C HIS A 62 3.46 -18.77 -4.80
N GLY A 63 4.77 -19.01 -4.78
CA GLY A 63 5.82 -18.11 -5.25
C GLY A 63 6.53 -17.28 -4.18
N GLY A 64 6.00 -17.23 -2.96
CA GLY A 64 6.60 -16.49 -1.84
C GLY A 64 7.76 -17.23 -1.15
N PHE A 65 8.47 -16.50 -0.30
CA PHE A 65 9.54 -16.99 0.57
C PHE A 65 9.21 -16.76 2.05
N SER A 66 9.91 -17.48 2.94
CA SER A 66 9.84 -17.25 4.38
C SER A 66 10.98 -16.35 4.82
N LYS A 67 10.77 -15.62 5.91
CA LYS A 67 11.84 -14.86 6.58
C LYS A 67 12.87 -15.77 7.23
N ALA A 68 14.03 -15.18 7.53
CA ALA A 68 15.10 -15.77 8.33
C ALA A 68 15.57 -17.14 7.77
N ASN A 69 15.62 -17.27 6.44
CA ASN A 69 15.96 -18.51 5.75
C ASN A 69 17.35 -18.46 5.08
N GLU A 70 18.13 -17.42 5.35
CA GLU A 70 19.40 -17.11 4.69
C GLU A 70 20.42 -18.25 4.86
N GLU A 71 20.55 -18.81 6.06
CA GLU A 71 21.43 -19.96 6.33
C GLU A 71 20.94 -21.24 5.65
N ASN A 72 19.62 -21.45 5.58
CA ASN A 72 19.04 -22.64 4.96
C ASN A 72 19.31 -22.66 3.45
N TYR A 73 19.35 -21.49 2.81
CA TYR A 73 19.67 -21.34 1.38
C TYR A 73 21.12 -21.74 1.03
N LEU A 74 22.01 -22.00 2.00
CA LEU A 74 23.35 -22.55 1.73
C LEU A 74 23.32 -23.93 1.06
N SER A 75 22.18 -24.63 1.17
CA SER A 75 21.95 -25.91 0.50
C SER A 75 20.61 -25.91 -0.23
N ALA A 76 20.51 -26.70 -1.30
CA ALA A 76 19.22 -26.94 -1.95
C ALA A 76 18.25 -27.60 -0.97
N TRP A 77 16.96 -27.27 -1.07
CA TRP A 77 15.92 -27.85 -0.25
C TRP A 77 15.89 -29.37 -0.43
N ASP A 78 15.91 -30.09 0.70
CA ASP A 78 16.04 -31.55 0.71
C ASP A 78 14.72 -32.31 0.49
N GLY A 79 13.62 -31.58 0.30
CA GLY A 79 12.28 -32.14 0.13
C GLY A 79 11.51 -32.40 1.42
N SER A 80 12.12 -32.15 2.59
CA SER A 80 11.55 -32.44 3.90
C SER A 80 11.68 -31.31 4.92
N ALA A 81 12.68 -30.43 4.77
CA ALA A 81 12.88 -29.29 5.63
C ALA A 81 11.69 -28.32 5.57
N THR A 82 11.45 -27.64 6.69
CA THR A 82 10.34 -26.70 6.82
C THR A 82 10.53 -25.51 5.88
N LEU A 83 9.60 -25.31 4.93
CA LEU A 83 9.66 -24.22 3.95
C LEU A 83 9.31 -22.84 4.53
N SER A 84 8.58 -22.79 5.64
CA SER A 84 8.19 -21.52 6.25
C SER A 84 8.16 -21.58 7.76
N SER A 85 8.49 -20.47 8.42
CA SER A 85 8.28 -20.34 9.85
C SER A 85 6.79 -20.35 10.24
N TRP A 86 5.87 -20.08 9.30
CA TRP A 86 4.43 -20.02 9.54
C TRP A 86 3.61 -20.85 8.55
N TYR A 87 2.55 -21.46 9.07
CA TYR A 87 1.65 -22.36 8.34
C TYR A 87 0.18 -21.99 8.58
N ASN A 88 -0.67 -22.35 7.61
CA ASN A 88 -2.11 -22.52 7.81
C ASN A 88 -2.47 -23.98 7.51
N GLY A 89 -2.74 -24.76 8.56
CA GLY A 89 -2.80 -26.22 8.43
C GLY A 89 -1.45 -26.77 7.97
N THR A 90 -1.43 -27.48 6.84
CA THR A 90 -0.21 -28.01 6.21
C THR A 90 0.37 -27.08 5.13
N THR A 91 -0.28 -25.96 4.84
CA THR A 91 0.16 -25.02 3.79
C THR A 91 1.20 -24.05 4.34
N PRO A 92 2.44 -24.04 3.79
CA PRO A 92 3.45 -23.06 4.19
C PRO A 92 3.09 -21.67 3.65
N LEU A 93 3.30 -20.64 4.47
CA LEU A 93 2.95 -19.25 4.12
C LEU A 93 4.18 -18.47 3.69
N GLY A 94 4.07 -17.77 2.55
CA GLY A 94 5.01 -16.72 2.16
C GLY A 94 4.73 -15.45 2.93
N MET A 95 5.72 -14.56 3.01
CA MET A 95 5.58 -13.32 3.76
C MET A 95 6.37 -12.16 3.16
N PHE A 96 5.99 -10.96 3.58
CA PHE A 96 6.74 -9.71 3.37
C PHE A 96 7.39 -9.20 4.66
N ASP A 97 7.23 -9.96 5.75
CA ASP A 97 7.82 -9.72 7.06
C ASP A 97 9.34 -9.95 7.02
N ASN A 98 10.12 -9.13 7.73
CA ASN A 98 11.59 -9.18 7.75
C ASN A 98 12.23 -9.39 6.36
N ASP A 99 11.82 -8.57 5.39
CA ASP A 99 12.41 -8.45 4.06
C ASP A 99 12.18 -9.65 3.12
N ALA A 100 11.53 -10.69 3.62
CA ALA A 100 11.23 -11.91 2.89
C ALA A 100 10.48 -11.63 1.57
N THR A 101 10.74 -12.47 0.59
CA THR A 101 10.27 -12.36 -0.79
C THR A 101 10.87 -11.18 -1.55
N VAL A 102 11.00 -10.00 -0.94
CA VAL A 102 11.55 -8.82 -1.60
C VAL A 102 13.06 -8.93 -1.79
N SER A 103 13.79 -9.33 -0.76
CA SER A 103 15.24 -9.51 -0.84
C SER A 103 15.60 -10.61 -1.84
N GLU A 104 14.88 -11.73 -1.84
CA GLU A 104 15.08 -12.82 -2.79
C GLU A 104 14.82 -12.37 -4.22
N ILE A 105 13.76 -11.61 -4.50
CA ILE A 105 13.51 -11.07 -5.86
C ILE A 105 14.69 -10.19 -6.31
N ARG A 106 15.15 -9.28 -5.45
CA ARG A 106 16.28 -8.37 -5.78
C ARG A 106 17.55 -9.16 -6.07
N PHE A 107 17.87 -10.11 -5.20
CA PHE A 107 19.06 -10.95 -5.33
C PHE A 107 18.99 -11.83 -6.58
N LEU A 108 17.89 -12.54 -6.82
CA LEU A 108 17.70 -13.37 -8.02
C LEU A 108 17.74 -12.57 -9.32
N CYS A 109 17.18 -11.35 -9.35
CA CYS A 109 17.30 -10.45 -10.49
C CYS A 109 18.75 -10.01 -10.74
N ASN A 110 19.51 -9.73 -9.68
CA ASN A 110 20.95 -9.46 -9.80
C ASN A 110 21.68 -10.67 -10.39
N GLN A 111 21.45 -11.86 -9.84
CA GLN A 111 22.11 -13.10 -10.30
C GLN A 111 21.75 -13.44 -11.74
N TYR A 112 20.51 -13.23 -12.18
CA TYR A 112 20.14 -13.35 -13.58
C TYR A 112 20.91 -12.40 -14.50
N LYS A 113 21.11 -11.15 -14.05
CA LYS A 113 21.81 -10.12 -14.83
C LYS A 113 23.28 -10.47 -15.01
N VAL A 114 23.95 -10.97 -13.97
CA VAL A 114 25.39 -11.27 -13.99
C VAL A 114 25.74 -12.68 -14.47
N SER A 115 24.82 -13.65 -14.34
CA SER A 115 25.06 -15.04 -14.75
C SER A 115 25.28 -15.16 -16.26
N THR A 116 26.25 -16.01 -16.62
CA THR A 116 26.51 -16.44 -18.00
C THR A 116 25.93 -17.84 -18.31
N ASN A 117 25.42 -18.54 -17.29
CA ASN A 117 24.87 -19.89 -17.41
C ASN A 117 23.39 -19.83 -17.82
N ALA A 118 23.09 -20.27 -19.04
CA ALA A 118 21.73 -20.23 -19.59
C ALA A 118 20.70 -21.03 -18.75
N THR A 119 21.12 -22.14 -18.14
CA THR A 119 20.26 -22.96 -17.27
C THR A 119 19.90 -22.21 -16.00
N HIS A 120 20.88 -21.59 -15.34
CA HIS A 120 20.64 -20.80 -14.13
C HIS A 120 19.77 -19.58 -14.41
N LYS A 121 20.02 -18.89 -15.53
CA LYS A 121 19.15 -17.78 -15.96
C LYS A 121 17.69 -18.22 -16.14
N ALA A 122 17.44 -19.39 -16.74
CA ALA A 122 16.09 -19.91 -16.88
C ALA A 122 15.43 -20.24 -15.53
N ILE A 123 16.19 -20.80 -14.59
CA ILE A 123 15.76 -21.07 -13.21
C ILE A 123 15.38 -19.77 -12.49
N PHE A 124 16.26 -18.76 -12.51
CA PHE A 124 16.01 -17.47 -11.86
C PHE A 124 14.81 -16.73 -12.47
N LYS A 125 14.70 -16.72 -13.80
CA LYS A 125 13.56 -16.10 -14.49
C LYS A 125 12.24 -16.77 -14.11
N THR A 126 12.21 -18.09 -13.99
CA THR A 126 11.04 -18.84 -13.55
C THR A 126 10.68 -18.52 -12.09
N ALA A 127 11.67 -18.51 -11.20
CA ALA A 127 11.46 -18.22 -9.78
C ALA A 127 10.97 -16.78 -9.56
N VAL A 128 11.61 -15.79 -10.21
CA VAL A 128 11.18 -14.39 -10.14
C VAL A 128 9.77 -14.22 -10.72
N GLY A 129 9.44 -14.90 -11.82
CA GLY A 129 8.08 -14.89 -12.36
C GLY A 129 7.03 -15.31 -11.33
N LYS A 130 7.26 -16.43 -10.63
CA LYS A 130 6.38 -16.90 -9.55
C LYS A 130 6.31 -15.93 -8.37
N ALA A 131 7.42 -15.30 -8.01
CA ALA A 131 7.46 -14.33 -6.91
C ALA A 131 6.70 -13.03 -7.26
N ILE A 132 6.72 -12.61 -8.54
CA ILE A 132 5.87 -11.52 -9.03
C ILE A 132 4.38 -11.92 -8.97
N ASP A 133 4.05 -13.15 -9.37
CA ASP A 133 2.67 -13.65 -9.27
C ASP A 133 2.20 -13.72 -7.82
N PHE A 134 3.07 -14.11 -6.88
CA PHE A 134 2.82 -14.06 -5.44
C PHE A 134 2.46 -12.64 -4.98
N ILE A 135 3.27 -11.63 -5.33
CA ILE A 135 3.01 -10.23 -4.97
C ILE A 135 1.64 -9.78 -5.50
N LEU A 136 1.35 -10.05 -6.77
CA LEU A 136 0.10 -9.64 -7.39
C LEU A 136 -1.12 -10.35 -6.79
N THR A 137 -0.98 -11.64 -6.49
CA THR A 137 -2.06 -12.47 -5.92
C THR A 137 -2.33 -12.12 -4.45
N ALA A 138 -1.29 -11.80 -3.67
CA ALA A 138 -1.42 -11.45 -2.28
C ALA A 138 -2.07 -10.07 -2.05
N GLN A 139 -2.11 -9.20 -3.07
CA GLN A 139 -2.62 -7.84 -2.91
C GLN A 139 -4.14 -7.85 -2.62
N HIS A 140 -4.55 -7.14 -1.56
CA HIS A 140 -5.96 -6.87 -1.32
C HIS A 140 -6.56 -6.05 -2.47
N SER A 141 -7.86 -6.19 -2.69
CA SER A 141 -8.56 -5.46 -3.77
C SER A 141 -8.41 -3.93 -3.69
N THR A 142 -8.22 -3.40 -2.47
CA THR A 142 -8.02 -1.98 -2.15
C THR A 142 -6.58 -1.50 -2.35
N GLY A 143 -5.62 -2.38 -2.65
CA GLY A 143 -4.24 -2.02 -2.98
C GLY A 143 -3.19 -2.27 -1.90
N SER A 144 -3.59 -2.69 -0.70
CA SER A 144 -2.64 -3.05 0.36
C SER A 144 -2.14 -4.48 0.25
N TRP A 145 -1.06 -4.80 0.98
CA TRP A 145 -0.57 -6.17 1.13
C TRP A 145 -0.71 -6.66 2.57
N PRO A 146 -1.04 -7.96 2.75
CA PRO A 146 -0.98 -8.62 4.04
C PRO A 146 0.47 -8.79 4.51
N GLN A 147 0.67 -9.17 5.75
CA GLN A 147 1.99 -9.58 6.24
C GLN A 147 2.41 -10.92 5.61
N VAL A 148 1.43 -11.82 5.43
CA VAL A 148 1.62 -13.19 4.96
C VAL A 148 0.57 -13.57 3.92
N TYR A 149 0.93 -14.48 3.03
CA TYR A 149 0.01 -15.06 2.07
C TYR A 149 0.38 -16.53 1.78
N PRO A 150 -0.57 -17.48 1.63
CA PRO A 150 -2.02 -17.34 1.84
C PRO A 150 -2.42 -16.89 3.24
N ALA A 151 -3.69 -16.55 3.43
CA ALA A 151 -4.19 -16.03 4.70
C ALA A 151 -3.89 -16.99 5.86
N ARG A 152 -3.44 -16.43 6.98
CA ARG A 152 -3.19 -17.16 8.24
C ARG A 152 -4.44 -17.13 9.11
N SER A 153 -4.61 -18.14 9.98
CA SER A 153 -5.67 -18.16 10.98
C SER A 153 -5.60 -17.03 12.02
N VAL A 154 -4.42 -16.41 12.17
CA VAL A 154 -4.21 -15.23 13.01
C VAL A 154 -4.57 -13.98 12.23
N ALA A 155 -5.65 -13.31 12.66
CA ALA A 155 -6.29 -12.24 11.90
C ALA A 155 -5.34 -11.11 11.49
N TYR A 156 -4.49 -10.63 12.40
CA TYR A 156 -3.63 -9.47 12.11
C TYR A 156 -2.63 -9.71 10.97
N SER A 157 -2.24 -10.96 10.71
CA SER A 157 -1.31 -11.27 9.63
C SER A 157 -1.93 -11.04 8.23
N ASN A 158 -3.25 -10.88 8.17
CA ASN A 158 -4.02 -10.63 6.95
C ASN A 158 -4.38 -9.14 6.76
N LEU A 159 -3.94 -8.24 7.66
CA LEU A 159 -4.21 -6.80 7.57
C LEU A 159 -3.26 -6.09 6.60
N ALA A 160 -3.62 -4.89 6.14
CA ALA A 160 -2.68 -4.03 5.43
C ALA A 160 -1.47 -3.72 6.33
N THR A 161 -0.30 -4.24 6.01
CA THR A 161 0.82 -4.30 6.97
C THR A 161 1.96 -3.36 6.58
N TYR A 162 2.06 -2.22 7.27
CA TYR A 162 3.24 -1.35 7.26
C TYR A 162 4.29 -1.76 8.29
N ASN A 163 3.93 -2.57 9.30
CA ASN A 163 4.85 -3.10 10.31
C ASN A 163 6.13 -3.67 9.66
N ASP A 164 7.27 -3.38 10.27
CA ASP A 164 8.61 -3.73 9.78
C ASP A 164 8.85 -3.27 8.32
N ASN A 165 8.16 -2.20 7.92
CA ASN A 165 8.15 -1.62 6.58
C ASN A 165 7.74 -2.60 5.46
N ALA A 166 7.04 -3.69 5.77
CA ALA A 166 6.71 -4.76 4.82
C ALA A 166 6.07 -4.22 3.53
N MET A 167 4.95 -3.51 3.64
CA MET A 167 4.27 -2.92 2.48
C MET A 167 5.11 -1.84 1.77
N VAL A 168 5.82 -0.97 2.52
CA VAL A 168 6.68 0.07 1.90
C VAL A 168 7.80 -0.57 1.07
N ARG A 169 8.37 -1.68 1.55
CA ARG A 169 9.43 -2.41 0.85
C ARG A 169 8.94 -3.02 -0.45
N VAL A 170 7.72 -3.58 -0.46
CA VAL A 170 7.04 -4.02 -1.69
C VAL A 170 6.84 -2.84 -2.64
N MET A 171 6.35 -1.69 -2.14
CA MET A 171 6.14 -0.50 -2.97
C MET A 171 7.45 0.00 -3.62
N VAL A 172 8.56 0.01 -2.88
CA VAL A 172 9.88 0.40 -3.40
C VAL A 172 10.39 -0.61 -4.45
N LEU A 173 10.23 -1.92 -4.19
CA LEU A 173 10.54 -2.97 -5.17
C LEU A 173 9.79 -2.74 -6.49
N LEU A 174 8.48 -2.56 -6.42
CA LEU A 174 7.63 -2.34 -7.59
C LEU A 174 8.07 -1.10 -8.37
N LYS A 175 8.35 0.00 -7.66
CA LYS A 175 8.84 1.23 -8.28
C LYS A 175 10.16 1.03 -9.02
N ASP A 176 11.12 0.34 -8.43
CA ASP A 176 12.40 0.05 -9.05
C ASP A 176 12.23 -0.84 -10.31
N ILE A 177 11.36 -1.86 -10.24
CA ILE A 177 11.02 -2.73 -11.39
C ILE A 177 10.41 -1.93 -12.54
N ILE A 178 9.41 -1.10 -12.25
CA ILE A 178 8.69 -0.29 -13.24
C ILE A 178 9.65 0.68 -13.94
N ASN A 179 10.50 1.34 -13.15
CA ASN A 179 11.48 2.28 -13.66
C ASN A 179 12.72 1.61 -14.27
N SER A 180 12.78 0.27 -14.27
CA SER A 180 13.92 -0.49 -14.76
C SER A 180 15.23 -0.06 -14.10
N VAL A 181 15.19 0.25 -12.79
CA VAL A 181 16.39 0.51 -12.00
C VAL A 181 17.15 -0.81 -11.87
N ALA A 182 18.48 -0.80 -12.07
CA ALA A 182 19.27 -2.02 -11.92
C ALA A 182 19.01 -2.70 -10.56
N PRO A 183 18.84 -4.04 -10.50
CA PRO A 183 19.09 -5.02 -11.57
C PRO A 183 17.89 -5.34 -12.49
N PHE A 184 16.82 -4.54 -12.46
CA PHE A 184 15.57 -4.79 -13.23
C PHE A 184 15.58 -4.26 -14.67
N ASP A 185 16.74 -3.80 -15.14
CA ASP A 185 17.06 -3.36 -16.51
C ASP A 185 17.42 -4.52 -17.45
N SER A 186 16.92 -5.73 -17.17
CA SER A 186 17.07 -6.92 -18.00
C SER A 186 15.70 -7.43 -18.51
N ASP A 187 15.70 -8.54 -19.24
CA ASP A 187 14.48 -9.19 -19.74
C ASP A 187 13.85 -10.18 -18.73
N ILE A 188 14.32 -10.20 -17.48
CA ILE A 188 13.82 -11.13 -16.45
C ILE A 188 12.35 -10.86 -16.09
N ILE A 189 11.94 -9.59 -16.11
CA ILE A 189 10.55 -9.16 -15.87
C ILE A 189 9.97 -8.66 -17.19
N THR A 190 8.85 -9.25 -17.59
CA THR A 190 8.17 -8.93 -18.85
C THR A 190 7.44 -7.58 -18.78
N SER A 191 7.17 -6.96 -19.94
CA SER A 191 6.38 -5.73 -20.00
C SER A 191 4.97 -5.92 -19.41
N ALA A 192 4.35 -7.08 -19.61
CA ALA A 192 3.03 -7.40 -19.03
C ALA A 192 3.07 -7.42 -17.50
N GLN A 193 4.10 -8.03 -16.90
CA GLN A 193 4.33 -7.98 -15.45
C GLN A 193 4.58 -6.55 -14.97
N LYS A 194 5.38 -5.74 -15.69
CA LYS A 194 5.57 -4.32 -15.36
C LYS A 194 4.24 -3.56 -15.34
N THR A 195 3.38 -3.75 -16.34
CA THR A 195 2.04 -3.12 -16.38
C THR A 195 1.14 -3.55 -15.20
N ALA A 196 1.13 -4.84 -14.85
CA ALA A 196 0.38 -5.34 -13.71
C ALA A 196 0.90 -4.74 -12.39
N LEU A 197 2.22 -4.67 -12.22
CA LEU A 197 2.87 -4.08 -11.06
C LEU A 197 2.65 -2.55 -10.98
N THR A 198 2.61 -1.84 -12.11
CA THR A 198 2.21 -0.42 -12.13
C THR A 198 0.79 -0.23 -11.60
N THR A 199 -0.14 -1.08 -12.03
CA THR A 199 -1.53 -1.04 -11.54
C THR A 199 -1.58 -1.32 -10.04
N ALA A 200 -0.85 -2.33 -9.57
CA ALA A 200 -0.77 -2.68 -8.15
C ALA A 200 -0.16 -1.53 -7.31
N LEU A 201 0.93 -0.90 -7.80
CA LEU A 201 1.59 0.19 -7.10
C LEU A 201 0.69 1.43 -6.99
N ASN A 202 -0.03 1.79 -8.06
CA ASN A 202 -0.97 2.91 -8.03
C ASN A 202 -2.08 2.69 -6.99
N LYS A 203 -2.66 1.48 -6.94
CA LYS A 203 -3.64 1.13 -5.89
C LYS A 203 -3.04 1.23 -4.48
N SER A 204 -1.79 0.84 -4.32
CA SER A 204 -1.10 0.94 -3.03
C SER A 204 -0.87 2.39 -2.58
N VAL A 205 -0.62 3.31 -3.51
CA VAL A 205 -0.54 4.75 -3.22
C VAL A 205 -1.93 5.27 -2.84
N GLU A 206 -2.98 4.88 -3.56
CA GLU A 206 -4.36 5.22 -3.19
C GLU A 206 -4.74 4.69 -1.80
N PHE A 207 -4.34 3.46 -1.46
CA PHE A 207 -4.54 2.90 -0.13
C PHE A 207 -3.86 3.77 0.92
N ALA A 208 -2.58 4.13 0.73
CA ALA A 208 -1.85 4.97 1.66
C ALA A 208 -2.53 6.32 1.89
N LEU A 209 -3.03 6.97 0.83
CA LEU A 209 -3.76 8.24 0.96
C LEU A 209 -5.07 8.09 1.75
N LYS A 210 -5.83 7.00 1.52
CA LYS A 210 -7.10 6.73 2.23
C LYS A 210 -6.90 6.28 3.68
N ALA A 211 -5.81 5.56 3.95
CA ALA A 211 -5.48 5.03 5.27
C ALA A 211 -4.80 6.07 6.17
N GLN A 212 -4.43 7.25 5.65
CA GLN A 212 -3.84 8.27 6.49
C GLN A 212 -4.84 8.72 7.57
N ILE A 213 -4.38 8.70 8.82
CA ILE A 213 -5.22 9.03 9.97
C ILE A 213 -5.52 10.53 9.94
N VAL A 214 -6.81 10.89 10.06
CA VAL A 214 -7.29 12.27 10.07
C VAL A 214 -7.91 12.59 11.42
N ASN A 215 -7.41 13.63 12.08
CA ASN A 215 -8.00 14.16 13.31
C ASN A 215 -8.69 15.48 12.99
N GLY A 216 -10.02 15.47 12.93
CA GLY A 216 -10.80 16.60 12.44
C GLY A 216 -10.49 16.89 10.96
N THR A 217 -9.83 18.00 10.68
CA THR A 217 -9.37 18.37 9.32
C THR A 217 -7.86 18.17 9.12
N THR A 218 -7.15 17.69 10.15
CA THR A 218 -5.69 17.58 10.13
C THR A 218 -5.27 16.17 9.73
N LEU A 219 -4.57 16.07 8.59
CA LEU A 219 -3.86 14.86 8.18
C LEU A 219 -2.68 14.61 9.11
N THR A 220 -2.50 13.37 9.53
CA THR A 220 -1.42 12.97 10.44
C THR A 220 -0.52 11.94 9.78
N VAL A 221 -0.53 10.69 10.25
CA VAL A 221 0.36 9.61 9.84
C VAL A 221 -0.42 8.29 9.74
N TRP A 222 0.26 7.15 9.77
CA TRP A 222 -0.33 5.82 9.61
C TRP A 222 -0.13 4.95 10.85
N CYS A 223 -0.92 3.90 10.97
CA CYS A 223 -0.73 2.81 11.91
C CYS A 223 0.28 1.80 11.36
N GLN A 224 0.80 0.93 12.23
CA GLN A 224 1.59 -0.24 11.81
C GLN A 224 0.76 -1.18 10.92
N GLN A 225 -0.54 -1.27 11.18
CA GLN A 225 -1.46 -2.05 10.37
C GLN A 225 -2.81 -1.38 10.28
N HIS A 226 -3.45 -1.56 9.13
CA HIS A 226 -4.78 -1.05 8.85
C HIS A 226 -5.69 -2.18 8.38
N ASP A 227 -6.97 -2.08 8.70
CA ASP A 227 -7.97 -2.93 8.09
C ASP A 227 -7.98 -2.71 6.55
N PRO A 228 -7.86 -3.77 5.75
CA PRO A 228 -7.67 -3.64 4.31
C PRO A 228 -8.94 -3.19 3.57
N VAL A 229 -10.10 -3.13 4.24
CA VAL A 229 -11.38 -2.74 3.62
C VAL A 229 -11.79 -1.33 4.03
N THR A 230 -11.74 -1.04 5.32
CA THR A 230 -12.17 0.21 5.95
C THR A 230 -11.06 1.24 6.07
N TYR A 231 -9.79 0.83 5.87
CA TYR A 231 -8.59 1.65 6.02
C TYR A 231 -8.31 2.09 7.48
N ALA A 232 -9.11 1.66 8.45
CA ALA A 232 -8.96 2.06 9.85
C ALA A 232 -7.69 1.46 10.48
N PRO A 233 -7.02 2.17 11.41
CA PRO A 233 -5.98 1.58 12.26
C PRO A 233 -6.49 0.33 12.97
N ASP A 234 -5.68 -0.72 13.03
CA ASP A 234 -6.06 -1.97 13.68
C ASP A 234 -4.93 -2.55 14.55
N THR A 235 -5.23 -3.56 15.35
CA THR A 235 -4.31 -4.20 16.29
C THR A 235 -3.51 -5.30 15.62
N ALA A 236 -2.28 -5.52 16.10
CA ALA A 236 -1.47 -6.69 15.76
C ALA A 236 -1.32 -7.62 16.95
N ARG A 237 -0.14 -7.71 17.54
CA ARG A 237 0.08 -8.46 18.78
C ARG A 237 -0.55 -7.70 19.94
N ALA A 238 -0.73 -8.36 21.09
CA ALA A 238 -1.40 -7.76 22.26
C ALA A 238 -0.80 -6.40 22.68
N TYR A 239 0.50 -6.20 22.49
CA TYR A 239 1.22 -4.96 22.81
C TYR A 239 1.31 -3.97 21.63
N GLU A 240 0.58 -4.20 20.55
CA GLU A 240 0.54 -3.38 19.32
C GLU A 240 -0.90 -2.98 19.03
N LEU A 241 -1.36 -1.97 19.78
CA LEU A 241 -2.72 -1.46 19.69
C LEU A 241 -2.89 -0.52 18.48
N PRO A 242 -4.14 -0.30 18.01
CA PRO A 242 -4.43 0.72 16.99
C PRO A 242 -3.86 2.07 17.43
N SER A 243 -3.00 2.64 16.60
CA SER A 243 -2.19 3.80 16.96
C SER A 243 -1.64 4.52 15.74
N LYS A 244 -1.19 5.75 15.93
CA LYS A 244 -0.26 6.41 15.01
C LYS A 244 1.13 5.86 15.29
N SER A 245 1.75 5.25 14.28
CA SER A 245 3.08 4.67 14.38
C SER A 245 4.15 5.73 14.13
N GLY A 246 5.03 5.94 15.10
CA GLY A 246 6.20 6.80 14.92
C GLY A 246 7.26 6.18 14.01
N SER A 247 7.39 4.85 13.99
CA SER A 247 8.40 4.14 13.19
C SER A 247 7.97 3.98 11.72
N GLU A 248 6.85 3.31 11.48
CA GLU A 248 6.49 2.84 10.13
C GLU A 248 6.01 3.97 9.22
N SER A 249 5.45 5.03 9.80
CA SER A 249 4.98 6.20 9.07
C SER A 249 6.09 6.94 8.33
N VAL A 250 7.35 6.78 8.76
CA VAL A 250 8.51 7.38 8.09
C VAL A 250 8.67 6.81 6.68
N GLY A 251 8.54 5.49 6.54
CA GLY A 251 8.64 4.82 5.24
C GLY A 251 7.53 5.23 4.28
N VAL A 252 6.30 5.34 4.78
CA VAL A 252 5.13 5.76 3.98
C VAL A 252 5.29 7.21 3.51
N ALA A 253 5.61 8.13 4.43
CA ALA A 253 5.84 9.53 4.09
C ALA A 253 7.00 9.71 3.10
N ALA A 254 8.12 9.02 3.30
CA ALA A 254 9.26 9.05 2.39
C ALA A 254 8.89 8.50 1.00
N PHE A 255 8.09 7.43 0.93
CA PHE A 255 7.63 6.89 -0.36
C PHE A 255 6.75 7.90 -1.10
N LEU A 256 5.77 8.51 -0.43
CA LEU A 256 4.89 9.53 -1.02
C LEU A 256 5.66 10.79 -1.44
N MET A 257 6.66 11.20 -0.64
CA MET A 257 7.56 12.29 -1.00
C MET A 257 8.42 11.93 -2.24
N ASN A 258 8.71 10.65 -2.45
CA ASN A 258 9.45 10.19 -3.64
C ASN A 258 8.53 9.92 -4.85
N TRP A 259 7.22 9.86 -4.67
CA TRP A 259 6.25 9.53 -5.73
C TRP A 259 6.30 10.57 -6.87
N PRO A 260 6.34 10.18 -8.15
CA PRO A 260 6.47 11.15 -9.25
C PRO A 260 5.25 12.07 -9.39
N ASP A 261 4.04 11.52 -9.25
CA ASP A 261 2.81 12.29 -9.39
C ASP A 261 2.44 13.00 -8.08
N GLN A 262 3.05 14.16 -7.87
CA GLN A 262 2.82 15.04 -6.72
C GLN A 262 1.47 15.77 -6.81
N THR A 263 0.37 15.01 -6.84
CA THR A 263 -1.00 15.56 -6.78
C THR A 263 -1.25 16.31 -5.47
N ALA A 264 -2.28 17.17 -5.43
CA ALA A 264 -2.63 17.89 -4.21
C ALA A 264 -2.88 16.97 -3.01
N ALA A 265 -3.46 15.78 -3.24
CA ALA A 265 -3.67 14.79 -2.19
C ALA A 265 -2.35 14.20 -1.67
N VAL A 266 -1.40 13.89 -2.56
CA VAL A 266 -0.06 13.39 -2.17
C VAL A 266 0.70 14.46 -1.40
N GLN A 267 0.70 15.70 -1.89
CA GLN A 267 1.37 16.81 -1.20
C GLN A 267 0.75 17.08 0.17
N ALA A 268 -0.59 17.10 0.28
CA ALA A 268 -1.28 17.25 1.55
C ALA A 268 -0.95 16.12 2.54
N ALA A 269 -0.88 14.88 2.05
CA ALA A 269 -0.50 13.72 2.85
C ALA A 269 0.92 13.83 3.41
N VAL A 270 1.89 14.17 2.54
CA VAL A 270 3.29 14.39 2.94
C VAL A 270 3.40 15.53 3.95
N ASN A 271 2.74 16.66 3.68
CA ASN A 271 2.76 17.82 4.56
C ASN A 271 2.15 17.53 5.93
N GLY A 272 1.03 16.80 5.99
CA GLY A 272 0.40 16.36 7.23
C GLY A 272 1.34 15.48 8.07
N ALA A 273 2.00 14.51 7.44
CA ALA A 273 2.96 13.65 8.12
C ALA A 273 4.18 14.43 8.66
N VAL A 274 4.74 15.33 7.84
CA VAL A 274 5.86 16.19 8.26
C VAL A 274 5.47 17.11 9.42
N GLN A 275 4.28 17.72 9.38
CA GLN A 275 3.77 18.54 10.47
C GLN A 275 3.57 17.73 11.75
N TRP A 276 3.02 16.52 11.63
CA TRP A 276 2.82 15.62 12.76
C TRP A 276 4.16 15.20 13.40
N PHE A 277 5.16 14.82 12.60
CA PHE A 277 6.50 14.48 13.11
C PHE A 277 7.18 15.69 13.74
N THR A 278 7.02 16.88 13.17
CA THR A 278 7.57 18.12 13.74
C THR A 278 6.94 18.42 15.11
N LYS A 279 5.61 18.32 15.21
CA LYS A 279 4.83 18.54 16.45
C LYS A 279 5.21 17.55 17.55
N ASN A 280 5.34 16.27 17.21
CA ASN A 280 5.50 15.18 18.19
C ASN A 280 6.97 14.83 18.50
N ARG A 281 7.93 15.65 18.04
CA ARG A 281 9.35 15.49 18.35
C ARG A 281 9.61 15.80 19.82
N VAL A 282 10.18 14.83 20.53
CA VAL A 282 10.72 15.03 21.88
C VAL A 282 12.19 15.41 21.76
N ALA A 283 12.52 16.66 22.13
CA ALA A 283 13.89 17.15 22.09
C ALA A 283 14.71 16.67 23.30
N ASN A 284 16.02 16.49 23.09
CA ASN A 284 17.00 16.13 24.11
C ASN A 284 16.71 14.80 24.83
N MET A 285 16.09 13.86 24.14
CA MET A 285 15.75 12.53 24.66
C MET A 285 16.21 11.47 23.67
N ALA A 286 16.68 10.33 24.18
CA ALA A 286 17.02 9.16 23.39
C ALA A 286 16.45 7.89 24.03
N TRP A 287 16.15 6.89 23.19
CA TRP A 287 15.86 5.54 23.66
C TRP A 287 17.18 4.76 23.74
N VAL A 288 17.56 4.38 24.96
CA VAL A 288 18.68 3.49 25.24
C VAL A 288 18.10 2.35 26.05
N ALA A 289 17.72 1.27 25.37
CA ALA A 289 16.96 0.17 25.96
C ALA A 289 17.57 -0.26 27.32
N PRO A 290 16.76 -0.36 28.39
CA PRO A 290 15.29 -0.30 28.43
C PRO A 290 14.70 1.09 28.78
N ASP A 291 15.48 2.16 28.72
CA ASP A 291 15.13 3.46 29.30
C ASP A 291 15.12 4.61 28.28
N PHE A 292 14.32 5.62 28.62
CA PHE A 292 14.39 6.94 27.98
C PHE A 292 15.37 7.81 28.77
N VAL A 293 16.43 8.26 28.11
CA VAL A 293 17.51 9.02 28.76
C VAL A 293 17.61 10.41 28.16
N THR A 294 17.85 11.40 29.02
CA THR A 294 18.19 12.75 28.57
C THR A 294 19.48 12.70 27.77
N SER A 295 19.45 13.19 26.54
CA SER A 295 20.60 13.19 25.63
C SER A 295 20.59 14.49 24.83
N SER A 296 21.49 15.41 25.16
CA SER A 296 21.53 16.74 24.54
C SER A 296 21.68 16.66 23.02
N GLY A 297 20.83 17.36 22.27
CA GLY A 297 20.83 17.37 20.82
C GLY A 297 20.09 16.19 20.17
N ALA A 298 19.70 15.16 20.93
CA ALA A 298 18.95 14.03 20.39
C ALA A 298 17.49 14.40 20.04
N SER A 299 16.91 13.63 19.12
CA SER A 299 15.50 13.66 18.78
C SER A 299 14.88 12.30 19.05
N LEU A 300 13.72 12.28 19.68
CA LEU A 300 12.96 11.07 19.93
C LEU A 300 11.52 11.22 19.41
N TRP A 301 11.01 10.12 18.85
CA TRP A 301 9.59 9.85 18.71
C TRP A 301 9.28 8.53 19.40
N TYR A 302 8.12 8.43 20.03
CA TYR A 302 7.63 7.18 20.58
C TYR A 302 7.16 6.26 19.45
N ARG A 303 7.15 4.95 19.69
CA ARG A 303 6.67 4.01 18.67
C ARG A 303 5.17 4.12 18.45
N PHE A 304 4.41 4.38 19.52
CA PHE A 304 2.95 4.41 19.50
C PHE A 304 2.38 5.68 20.10
N TYR A 305 1.43 6.26 19.39
CA TYR A 305 0.61 7.37 19.83
C TYR A 305 -0.87 7.04 19.64
N ASN A 306 -1.71 7.50 20.55
CA ASN A 306 -3.16 7.40 20.43
C ASN A 306 -3.63 7.97 19.08
N VAL A 307 -4.61 7.29 18.47
CA VAL A 307 -5.23 7.74 17.22
C VAL A 307 -5.87 9.13 17.42
N GLU A 308 -6.54 9.38 18.54
CA GLU A 308 -7.37 10.57 18.72
C GLU A 308 -6.62 11.86 19.11
N ASP A 309 -5.52 11.78 19.84
CA ASP A 309 -4.95 12.95 20.53
C ASP A 309 -3.41 13.08 20.49
N ASP A 310 -2.72 12.15 19.83
CA ASP A 310 -1.24 12.10 19.82
C ASP A 310 -0.61 11.89 21.21
N GLN A 311 -1.34 11.39 22.21
CA GLN A 311 -0.70 10.97 23.46
C GLN A 311 0.06 9.67 23.23
N TYR A 312 1.38 9.67 23.46
CA TYR A 312 2.18 8.45 23.37
C TYR A 312 1.74 7.43 24.41
N PHE A 313 1.98 6.15 24.16
CA PHE A 313 1.70 5.11 25.15
C PHE A 313 2.63 3.90 25.02
N PHE A 314 2.61 3.06 26.05
CA PHE A 314 3.23 1.74 26.10
C PHE A 314 2.16 0.68 26.35
N CYS A 315 2.47 -0.57 26.04
CA CYS A 315 1.54 -1.68 26.23
C CYS A 315 2.29 -2.97 26.56
N ASP A 316 1.76 -3.78 27.45
CA ASP A 316 2.32 -5.10 27.73
C ASP A 316 1.53 -6.20 27.02
N ARG A 317 1.90 -7.46 27.26
CA ARG A 317 1.26 -8.67 26.74
C ARG A 317 -0.19 -8.84 27.22
N ASP A 318 -0.61 -8.10 28.24
CA ASP A 318 -2.00 -8.05 28.71
C ASP A 318 -2.89 -7.12 27.88
N GLY A 319 -2.32 -6.36 26.94
CA GLY A 319 -3.05 -5.43 26.10
C GLY A 319 -3.48 -4.13 26.80
N ILE A 320 -2.96 -3.86 27.99
CA ILE A 320 -3.32 -2.66 28.76
C ILE A 320 -2.39 -1.51 28.38
N LYS A 321 -3.00 -0.39 27.99
CA LYS A 321 -2.31 0.85 27.71
C LYS A 321 -1.82 1.50 29.01
N VAL A 322 -0.54 1.83 29.07
CA VAL A 322 0.08 2.60 30.15
C VAL A 322 0.92 3.75 29.59
N TYR A 323 1.25 4.73 30.43
CA TYR A 323 1.93 5.96 30.00
C TYR A 323 3.32 6.15 30.62
N ASN A 324 3.74 5.22 31.47
CA ASN A 324 5.09 5.15 31.99
C ASN A 324 5.73 3.82 31.59
N ILE A 325 6.94 3.87 31.04
CA ILE A 325 7.65 2.68 30.56
C ILE A 325 7.95 1.70 31.70
N THR A 326 8.04 2.16 32.94
CA THR A 326 8.26 1.29 34.11
C THR A 326 7.04 0.49 34.51
N ASP A 327 5.86 0.79 33.95
CA ASP A 327 4.61 0.10 34.26
C ASP A 327 4.39 -1.15 33.38
N ILE A 328 5.24 -1.37 32.37
CA ILE A 328 5.26 -2.61 31.59
C ILE A 328 6.40 -3.54 32.07
N SER A 329 6.25 -4.83 31.80
CA SER A 329 7.19 -5.89 32.17
C SER A 329 8.60 -5.63 31.64
N ASN A 330 9.60 -6.04 32.42
CA ASN A 330 11.01 -5.95 32.02
C ASN A 330 11.28 -6.66 30.68
N GLU A 331 10.56 -7.75 30.39
CA GLU A 331 10.67 -8.49 29.13
C GLU A 331 10.25 -7.62 27.92
N ARG A 332 9.14 -6.87 28.02
CA ARG A 332 8.73 -5.94 26.96
C ARG A 332 9.55 -4.66 26.90
N ARG A 333 10.05 -4.15 28.03
CA ARG A 333 10.93 -2.97 28.04
C ARG A 333 12.27 -3.22 27.35
N THR A 334 12.83 -4.42 27.53
CA THR A 334 14.15 -4.79 27.02
C THR A 334 14.09 -5.42 25.63
N GLY A 335 13.04 -6.19 25.34
CA GLY A 335 12.89 -6.95 24.09
C GLY A 335 12.08 -6.23 23.00
N TYR A 336 11.75 -4.96 23.17
CA TYR A 336 11.01 -4.19 22.18
C TYR A 336 11.41 -2.72 22.20
N GLN A 337 11.54 -2.12 21.02
CA GLN A 337 11.89 -0.71 20.88
C GLN A 337 10.63 0.16 21.03
N TRP A 338 10.56 0.96 22.09
CA TRP A 338 9.41 1.83 22.41
C TRP A 338 9.56 3.28 21.94
N GLY A 339 10.73 3.65 21.44
CA GLY A 339 10.97 4.95 20.80
C GLY A 339 12.31 4.96 20.08
N GLY A 340 12.57 6.04 19.35
CA GLY A 340 13.84 6.21 18.63
C GLY A 340 13.90 7.50 17.84
N ASP A 341 15.07 7.76 17.26
CA ASP A 341 15.22 8.79 16.23
C ASP A 341 14.70 8.25 14.89
N TYR A 342 13.38 8.27 14.71
CA TYR A 342 12.75 7.76 13.50
C TYR A 342 12.76 8.79 12.37
N ALA A 343 12.42 10.04 12.66
CA ALA A 343 12.01 11.00 11.64
C ALA A 343 13.00 12.13 11.38
N SER A 344 14.16 12.22 12.05
CA SER A 344 15.09 13.34 11.82
C SER A 344 15.52 13.45 10.35
N LYS A 345 15.85 12.32 9.71
CA LYS A 345 16.20 12.30 8.28
C LYS A 345 15.02 12.71 7.38
N LEU A 346 13.79 12.32 7.74
CA LEU A 346 12.59 12.71 6.99
C LEU A 346 12.34 14.21 7.10
N LEU A 347 12.53 14.80 8.29
CA LEU A 347 12.39 16.24 8.50
C LEU A 347 13.49 17.03 7.76
N THR A 348 14.73 16.50 7.70
CA THR A 348 15.78 17.07 6.85
C THR A 348 15.39 17.05 5.38
N ALA A 349 14.84 15.93 4.90
CA ALA A 349 14.31 15.83 3.54
C ALA A 349 13.18 16.82 3.26
N ALA A 350 12.28 17.03 4.21
CA ALA A 350 11.16 17.95 4.08
C ALA A 350 11.59 19.40 3.84
N ALA A 351 12.75 19.83 4.37
CA ALA A 351 13.28 21.17 4.13
C ALA A 351 13.64 21.44 2.65
N SER A 352 13.90 20.38 1.88
CA SER A 352 14.19 20.45 0.43
C SER A 352 13.02 19.95 -0.43
N TYR A 353 11.88 19.61 0.19
CA TYR A 353 10.70 19.12 -0.51
C TYR A 353 9.98 20.30 -1.17
N ALA A 354 10.16 20.42 -2.49
CA ALA A 354 9.57 21.46 -3.32
C ALA A 354 8.78 20.82 -4.48
N PRO A 355 7.61 20.22 -4.22
CA PRO A 355 6.74 19.74 -5.29
C PRO A 355 6.20 20.93 -6.11
N PRO A 356 5.76 20.72 -7.36
CA PRO A 356 5.12 21.76 -8.16
C PRO A 356 3.97 22.40 -7.38
N ALA A 357 3.87 23.73 -7.41
CA ALA A 357 2.82 24.45 -6.72
C ALA A 357 1.45 23.88 -7.12
N THR A 358 0.64 23.52 -6.12
CA THR A 358 -0.77 23.21 -6.34
C THR A 358 -1.44 24.49 -6.84
N THR A 359 -1.59 24.65 -8.15
CA THR A 359 -2.31 25.78 -8.72
C THR A 359 -3.80 25.64 -8.39
N SER A 360 -4.18 26.12 -7.20
CA SER A 360 -5.51 26.67 -6.97
C SER A 360 -5.52 28.06 -7.60
N SER A 361 -5.67 28.14 -8.92
CA SER A 361 -5.65 29.43 -9.61
C SER A 361 -7.00 30.13 -9.46
N SER A 362 -7.17 30.87 -8.36
CA SER A 362 -8.01 32.06 -8.33
C SER A 362 -7.27 33.17 -9.08
N SER A 363 -7.47 33.30 -10.38
CA SER A 363 -6.96 34.44 -11.15
C SER A 363 -7.88 34.67 -12.34
N SER A 364 -8.71 35.69 -12.21
CA SER A 364 -9.47 36.30 -13.29
C SER A 364 -8.52 36.80 -14.38
N VAL A 365 -8.50 36.13 -15.53
CA VAL A 365 -7.99 36.71 -16.79
C VAL A 365 -8.98 36.38 -17.89
N THR A 366 -9.65 37.43 -18.35
CA THR A 366 -10.49 37.46 -19.53
C THR A 366 -9.60 37.28 -20.76
N SER A 367 -9.67 36.15 -21.44
CA SER A 367 -9.13 36.02 -22.81
C SER A 367 -10.00 35.08 -23.62
N SER A 368 -10.83 35.70 -24.45
CA SER A 368 -11.61 35.09 -25.52
C SER A 368 -10.67 34.60 -26.63
N SER A 369 -10.57 33.30 -26.84
CA SER A 369 -10.15 32.73 -28.11
C SER A 369 -11.06 31.54 -28.46
N SER A 370 -11.84 31.75 -29.52
CA SER A 370 -12.76 30.79 -30.11
C SER A 370 -11.99 29.64 -30.76
N ALA A 371 -12.04 28.46 -30.15
CA ALA A 371 -11.54 27.22 -30.74
C ALA A 371 -12.60 26.61 -31.65
N THR A 372 -12.30 26.48 -32.94
CA THR A 372 -13.13 25.81 -33.94
C THR A 372 -12.97 24.28 -33.82
N GLY A 373 -13.98 23.60 -33.26
CA GLY A 373 -14.14 22.15 -33.24
C GLY A 373 -15.56 21.75 -32.81
N GLU A 374 -15.93 20.48 -32.96
CA GLU A 374 -17.23 19.95 -32.50
C GLU A 374 -17.16 19.56 -31.03
N ALA A 375 -18.13 20.01 -30.24
CA ALA A 375 -18.25 19.68 -28.82
C ALA A 375 -18.32 18.16 -28.63
N SER A 376 -17.61 17.66 -27.63
CA SER A 376 -17.55 16.23 -27.30
C SER A 376 -17.48 16.00 -25.78
N ILE A 377 -17.94 14.84 -25.32
CA ILE A 377 -17.89 14.41 -23.91
C ILE A 377 -17.23 13.02 -23.85
N ILE A 378 -16.15 12.89 -23.09
CA ILE A 378 -15.33 11.67 -23.00
C ILE A 378 -15.37 11.13 -21.57
N LYS A 379 -15.60 9.83 -21.40
CA LYS A 379 -15.64 9.17 -20.09
C LYS A 379 -14.25 8.71 -19.65
N HIS A 380 -13.97 8.89 -18.37
CA HIS A 380 -12.77 8.42 -17.68
C HIS A 380 -13.10 7.78 -16.32
N GLY A 381 -12.10 7.18 -15.69
CA GLY A 381 -12.24 6.50 -14.41
C GLY A 381 -12.84 5.08 -14.52
N SER A 382 -12.78 4.34 -13.42
CA SER A 382 -13.16 2.92 -13.36
C SER A 382 -14.65 2.67 -13.17
N GLY A 383 -15.40 3.64 -12.61
CA GLY A 383 -16.85 3.51 -12.44
C GLY A 383 -17.60 3.52 -13.76
N SER A 384 -18.58 2.63 -13.93
CA SER A 384 -19.45 2.61 -15.11
C SER A 384 -20.38 3.84 -15.14
N SER A 385 -20.78 4.31 -16.34
CA SER A 385 -21.86 5.31 -16.46
C SER A 385 -23.22 4.74 -16.04
N ASN A 386 -23.34 3.41 -16.04
CA ASN A 386 -24.53 2.69 -15.59
C ASN A 386 -24.15 1.79 -14.42
N GLN A 387 -24.66 2.06 -13.23
CA GLN A 387 -24.33 1.30 -12.02
C GLN A 387 -25.60 0.86 -11.31
N THR A 388 -25.57 -0.34 -10.72
CA THR A 388 -26.60 -0.82 -9.78
C THR A 388 -26.01 -0.78 -8.38
N ILE A 389 -26.60 0.01 -7.49
CA ILE A 389 -26.07 0.28 -6.14
C ILE A 389 -27.19 0.15 -5.12
N ALA A 390 -26.93 -0.47 -3.98
CA ALA A 390 -27.89 -0.48 -2.88
C ALA A 390 -27.95 0.89 -2.18
N THR A 391 -29.14 1.32 -1.74
CA THR A 391 -29.25 2.54 -0.91
C THR A 391 -28.31 2.45 0.30
N GLY A 392 -27.51 3.50 0.52
CA GLY A 392 -26.50 3.58 1.56
C GLY A 392 -25.07 3.19 1.12
N ASN A 393 -24.89 2.71 -0.12
CA ASN A 393 -23.57 2.34 -0.65
C ASN A 393 -22.98 3.42 -1.55
N SER A 394 -21.65 3.45 -1.62
CA SER A 394 -20.90 4.33 -2.52
C SER A 394 -21.01 3.90 -3.97
N ILE A 395 -21.10 4.87 -4.89
CA ILE A 395 -20.84 4.60 -6.31
C ILE A 395 -19.35 4.32 -6.50
N VAL A 396 -19.00 3.55 -7.53
CA VAL A 396 -17.63 3.55 -8.04
C VAL A 396 -17.43 4.87 -8.77
N SER A 397 -16.55 5.74 -8.28
CA SER A 397 -16.36 7.07 -8.85
C SER A 397 -15.84 7.04 -10.29
N PHE A 398 -16.25 8.03 -11.08
CA PHE A 398 -15.79 8.23 -12.45
C PHE A 398 -15.97 9.69 -12.83
N TRP A 399 -15.45 10.08 -13.99
CA TRP A 399 -15.55 11.45 -14.44
C TRP A 399 -15.65 11.56 -15.96
N TYR A 400 -16.00 12.74 -16.46
CA TYR A 400 -15.99 13.06 -17.87
C TYR A 400 -15.14 14.29 -18.14
N SER A 401 -14.44 14.35 -19.27
CA SER A 401 -13.96 15.61 -19.85
C SER A 401 -14.90 16.09 -20.96
N TRP A 402 -14.89 17.39 -21.25
CA TRP A 402 -15.49 17.91 -22.48
C TRP A 402 -14.54 18.81 -23.27
N GLU A 403 -14.70 18.80 -24.58
CA GLU A 403 -13.93 19.62 -25.50
C GLU A 403 -14.84 20.51 -26.34
N TYR A 404 -14.28 21.57 -26.92
CA TYR A 404 -14.94 22.50 -27.86
C TYR A 404 -16.31 23.08 -27.43
N ALA A 405 -16.56 23.13 -26.12
CA ALA A 405 -17.67 23.82 -25.49
C ALA A 405 -17.17 24.69 -24.33
N THR A 406 -17.92 25.74 -24.00
CA THR A 406 -17.58 26.68 -22.91
C THR A 406 -18.01 26.17 -21.54
N GLY A 407 -18.97 25.24 -21.49
CA GLY A 407 -19.42 24.64 -20.25
C GLY A 407 -20.20 23.35 -20.46
N ILE A 408 -20.72 22.81 -19.36
CA ILE A 408 -21.53 21.59 -19.35
C ILE A 408 -22.57 21.69 -18.23
N THR A 409 -23.76 21.17 -18.47
CA THR A 409 -24.81 21.03 -17.46
C THR A 409 -25.01 19.56 -17.13
N VAL A 410 -25.29 19.25 -15.87
CA VAL A 410 -25.62 17.90 -15.40
C VAL A 410 -27.01 17.94 -14.78
N THR A 411 -27.89 17.06 -15.23
CA THR A 411 -29.27 16.98 -14.76
C THR A 411 -29.65 15.53 -14.44
N GLY A 412 -30.66 15.32 -13.61
CA GLY A 412 -31.18 13.98 -13.29
C GLY A 412 -30.27 13.14 -12.37
N MET A 413 -29.34 13.78 -11.63
CA MET A 413 -28.48 13.05 -10.70
C MET A 413 -29.27 12.48 -9.52
N VAL A 414 -28.93 11.26 -9.10
CA VAL A 414 -29.54 10.59 -7.96
C VAL A 414 -29.08 11.22 -6.63
N ASP A 415 -29.97 11.28 -5.64
CA ASP A 415 -29.65 11.83 -4.32
C ASP A 415 -28.45 11.12 -3.67
N GLY A 416 -27.55 11.93 -3.10
CA GLY A 416 -26.33 11.48 -2.43
C GLY A 416 -25.11 11.32 -3.33
N VAL A 417 -25.29 11.33 -4.66
CA VAL A 417 -24.16 11.42 -5.61
C VAL A 417 -23.80 12.88 -5.85
N SER A 418 -22.57 13.23 -5.50
CA SER A 418 -21.97 14.55 -5.71
C SER A 418 -21.48 14.70 -7.15
N VAL A 419 -21.75 15.87 -7.72
CA VAL A 419 -21.26 16.27 -9.05
C VAL A 419 -20.41 17.51 -8.89
N VAL A 420 -19.13 17.39 -9.23
CA VAL A 420 -18.20 18.51 -9.21
C VAL A 420 -17.81 18.86 -10.64
N VAL A 421 -18.32 19.99 -11.14
CA VAL A 421 -17.97 20.54 -12.45
C VAL A 421 -16.80 21.51 -12.28
N ASP A 422 -15.70 21.22 -12.95
CA ASP A 422 -14.56 22.12 -13.09
C ASP A 422 -14.55 22.66 -14.53
N THR A 423 -15.04 23.89 -14.70
CA THR A 423 -15.09 24.56 -16.01
C THR A 423 -13.71 24.95 -16.55
N THR A 424 -12.71 25.02 -15.67
CA THR A 424 -11.33 25.36 -16.03
C THR A 424 -10.62 24.13 -16.56
N ALA A 425 -10.68 23.01 -15.82
CA ALA A 425 -10.14 21.72 -16.26
C ALA A 425 -11.02 21.03 -17.32
N LYS A 426 -12.22 21.56 -17.55
CA LYS A 426 -13.27 20.97 -18.40
C LYS A 426 -13.61 19.54 -18.00
N THR A 427 -13.81 19.31 -16.70
CA THR A 427 -14.16 17.98 -16.16
C THR A 427 -15.41 17.98 -15.29
N VAL A 428 -16.10 16.84 -15.25
CA VAL A 428 -17.23 16.56 -14.35
C VAL A 428 -16.91 15.30 -13.57
N ASN A 429 -16.69 15.42 -12.26
CA ASN A 429 -16.43 14.30 -11.37
C ASN A 429 -17.71 13.84 -10.66
N LEU A 430 -17.96 12.53 -10.65
CA LEU A 430 -19.09 11.90 -9.99
C LEU A 430 -18.58 10.94 -8.91
N SER A 431 -18.98 11.18 -7.67
CA SER A 431 -18.63 10.37 -6.50
C SER A 431 -19.69 10.51 -5.40
N GLY A 432 -19.69 9.65 -4.39
CA GLY A 432 -20.58 9.78 -3.24
C GLY A 432 -21.34 8.51 -2.89
N ILE A 433 -22.22 8.62 -1.90
CA ILE A 433 -23.04 7.54 -1.34
C ILE A 433 -24.49 7.76 -1.77
N VAL A 434 -25.11 6.76 -2.40
CA VAL A 434 -26.50 6.86 -2.85
C VAL A 434 -27.44 6.88 -1.65
N THR A 435 -28.25 7.93 -1.51
CA THR A 435 -29.25 8.07 -0.42
C THR A 435 -30.69 8.01 -0.93
N ALA A 436 -30.90 7.92 -2.25
CA ALA A 436 -32.22 7.80 -2.84
C ALA A 436 -32.90 6.46 -2.50
N SER A 437 -34.23 6.46 -2.56
CA SER A 437 -35.04 5.23 -2.50
C SER A 437 -34.79 4.33 -3.72
N GLU A 438 -35.24 3.07 -3.64
CA GLU A 438 -35.20 2.13 -4.76
C GLU A 438 -35.88 2.71 -6.02
N GLY A 439 -35.21 2.59 -7.16
CA GLY A 439 -35.65 3.20 -8.41
C GLY A 439 -34.55 3.29 -9.45
N SER A 440 -34.90 3.76 -10.64
CA SER A 440 -33.94 4.00 -11.74
C SER A 440 -33.85 5.50 -12.01
N TYR A 441 -32.63 6.03 -11.94
CA TYR A 441 -32.34 7.45 -12.04
C TYR A 441 -31.36 7.69 -13.20
N THR A 442 -31.85 8.30 -14.27
CA THR A 442 -31.03 8.66 -15.43
C THR A 442 -30.49 10.08 -15.27
N TYR A 443 -29.16 10.22 -15.36
CA TYR A 443 -28.51 11.52 -15.43
C TYR A 443 -28.05 11.82 -16.86
N THR A 444 -28.02 13.10 -17.21
CA THR A 444 -27.59 13.59 -18.53
C THR A 444 -26.63 14.76 -18.39
N LEU A 445 -25.50 14.67 -19.09
CA LEU A 445 -24.54 15.74 -19.32
C LEU A 445 -24.80 16.38 -20.68
N THR A 446 -24.86 17.70 -20.75
CA THR A 446 -25.11 18.45 -21.99
C THR A 446 -24.11 19.60 -22.09
N THR A 447 -23.32 19.65 -23.17
CA THR A 447 -22.38 20.75 -23.39
C THR A 447 -23.10 22.06 -23.72
N VAL A 448 -22.52 23.19 -23.32
CA VAL A 448 -23.04 24.55 -23.56
C VAL A 448 -21.99 25.38 -24.28
N GLY A 449 -22.41 26.21 -25.24
CA GLY A 449 -21.57 27.21 -25.91
C GLY A 449 -20.53 26.64 -26.88
N GLY A 450 -20.69 25.39 -27.32
CA GLY A 450 -19.98 24.84 -28.49
C GLY A 450 -20.70 25.14 -29.80
N THR A 451 -20.07 24.81 -30.93
CA THR A 451 -20.66 24.96 -32.28
C THR A 451 -21.83 24.00 -32.52
N ASN A 452 -21.82 22.86 -31.82
CA ASN A 452 -22.89 21.87 -31.68
C ASN A 452 -23.10 21.52 -30.19
N VAL A 453 -24.17 20.78 -29.89
CA VAL A 453 -24.47 20.29 -28.54
C VAL A 453 -24.19 18.79 -28.46
N ALA A 454 -23.22 18.40 -27.65
CA ALA A 454 -22.98 17.00 -27.28
C ALA A 454 -23.73 16.63 -25.99
N THR A 455 -24.25 15.40 -25.96
CA THR A 455 -24.91 14.85 -24.79
C THR A 455 -24.36 13.47 -24.42
N LYS A 456 -24.34 13.16 -23.13
CA LYS A 456 -24.01 11.83 -22.61
C LYS A 456 -24.89 11.51 -21.42
N SER A 457 -25.49 10.33 -21.41
CA SER A 457 -26.34 9.88 -20.30
C SER A 457 -25.81 8.60 -19.66
N GLY A 458 -26.17 8.42 -18.41
CA GLY A 458 -25.94 7.20 -17.63
C GLY A 458 -27.09 6.98 -16.65
N THR A 459 -27.11 5.83 -16.00
CA THR A 459 -28.22 5.42 -15.12
C THR A 459 -27.72 4.81 -13.82
N PHE A 460 -28.27 5.26 -12.71
CA PHE A 460 -28.14 4.60 -11.42
C PHE A 460 -29.41 3.80 -11.13
N ILE A 461 -29.27 2.49 -10.99
CA ILE A 461 -30.33 1.61 -10.49
C ILE A 461 -30.09 1.44 -9.00
N VAL A 462 -30.98 2.01 -8.19
CA VAL A 462 -30.92 1.92 -6.74
C VAL A 462 -31.74 0.72 -6.31
N THR A 463 -31.13 -0.23 -5.61
CA THR A 463 -31.84 -1.41 -5.06
C THR A 463 -32.06 -1.24 -3.56
N GLY A 464 -33.20 -1.72 -3.04
CA GLY A 464 -33.46 -1.70 -1.60
C GLY A 464 -32.39 -2.45 -0.79
N THR A 465 -32.18 -2.02 0.46
CA THR A 465 -31.28 -2.69 1.40
C THR A 465 -31.86 -4.06 1.74
N THR A 466 -31.23 -5.16 1.32
CA THR A 466 -31.56 -6.49 1.85
C THR A 466 -31.07 -6.55 3.29
N LEU A 467 -31.91 -6.11 4.23
CA LEU A 467 -31.71 -6.37 5.65
C LEU A 467 -31.85 -7.88 5.85
N ILE A 468 -30.72 -8.59 5.97
CA ILE A 468 -30.74 -9.94 6.51
C ILE A 468 -31.16 -9.81 7.97
N HIS A 469 -32.40 -10.18 8.24
CA HIS A 469 -32.98 -10.11 9.58
C HIS A 469 -32.17 -11.00 10.55
N PRO A 470 -31.89 -10.57 11.79
CA PRO A 470 -31.05 -11.30 12.77
C PRO A 470 -31.51 -12.74 13.06
N SER A 471 -32.74 -13.10 12.70
CA SER A 471 -33.29 -14.45 12.86
C SER A 471 -32.62 -15.50 11.96
N LEU A 472 -31.97 -15.13 10.85
CA LEU A 472 -31.26 -16.09 9.99
C LEU A 472 -29.86 -16.48 10.52
N LEU A 473 -29.23 -15.63 11.34
CA LEU A 473 -27.94 -15.92 11.99
C LEU A 473 -28.06 -16.97 13.11
N GLY A 474 -29.24 -17.04 13.75
CA GLY A 474 -29.52 -17.99 14.83
C GLY A 474 -29.64 -19.45 14.39
N GLU A 475 -29.99 -19.71 13.12
CA GLU A 475 -30.08 -21.08 12.59
C GLU A 475 -28.72 -21.63 12.14
N ILE A 476 -27.82 -20.77 11.65
CA ILE A 476 -26.47 -21.19 11.26
C ILE A 476 -25.62 -21.54 12.49
N GLN A 477 -25.74 -20.79 13.60
CA GLN A 477 -24.98 -21.03 14.84
C GLN A 477 -25.41 -22.29 15.61
N LYS A 478 -26.60 -22.84 15.40
CA LYS A 478 -27.04 -24.08 16.08
C LYS A 478 -26.46 -25.37 15.49
N SER A 479 -25.79 -25.31 14.33
CA SER A 479 -25.29 -26.48 13.62
C SER A 479 -23.82 -26.85 13.91
N VAL A 480 -23.08 -26.04 14.66
CA VAL A 480 -21.66 -26.28 14.97
C VAL A 480 -21.45 -26.42 16.48
N LYS A 481 -21.44 -27.66 16.99
CA LYS A 481 -20.95 -27.94 18.35
C LYS A 481 -19.42 -27.89 18.33
N GLY A 482 -18.83 -26.84 18.90
CA GLY A 482 -17.40 -26.80 19.22
C GLY A 482 -17.04 -27.72 20.40
N PRO A 483 -15.77 -28.11 20.56
CA PRO A 483 -15.35 -29.01 21.63
C PRO A 483 -15.46 -28.35 23.02
N SER A 484 -15.87 -29.13 24.02
CA SER A 484 -15.85 -28.71 25.43
C SER A 484 -14.51 -29.09 26.07
N PHE A 485 -13.93 -28.15 26.82
CA PHE A 485 -12.66 -28.31 27.55
C PHE A 485 -12.92 -28.60 29.03
N ASP A 486 -12.05 -29.40 29.67
CA ASP A 486 -12.07 -29.54 31.13
C ASP A 486 -11.33 -28.40 31.85
N ALA A 487 -11.39 -28.40 33.19
CA ALA A 487 -10.81 -27.37 34.05
C ALA A 487 -9.27 -27.29 33.99
N GLN A 488 -8.61 -28.14 33.19
CA GLN A 488 -7.18 -28.10 32.92
C GLN A 488 -6.88 -27.86 31.44
N GLY A 489 -7.88 -27.49 30.63
CA GLY A 489 -7.72 -27.07 29.24
C GLY A 489 -7.54 -28.21 28.25
N ARG A 490 -7.92 -29.45 28.58
CA ARG A 490 -7.81 -30.60 27.66
C ARG A 490 -9.14 -30.85 26.94
N ILE A 491 -9.03 -31.23 25.66
CA ILE A 491 -10.17 -31.63 24.82
C ILE A 491 -10.61 -33.04 25.26
N ARG A 492 -11.89 -33.22 25.59
CA ARG A 492 -12.47 -34.57 25.73
C ARG A 492 -12.86 -35.09 24.34
N SER A 493 -12.11 -36.04 23.79
CA SER A 493 -12.58 -36.83 22.66
C SER A 493 -13.41 -38.00 23.17
N SER A 494 -14.67 -38.09 22.75
CA SER A 494 -15.44 -39.32 22.86
C SER A 494 -15.02 -40.27 21.75
N GLU A 495 -14.48 -41.41 22.18
CA GLU A 495 -14.34 -42.70 21.49
C GLU A 495 -13.38 -42.84 20.30
N ASP A 496 -12.54 -43.87 20.50
CA ASP A 496 -11.77 -44.71 19.58
C ASP A 496 -10.45 -44.22 18.96
N GLY A 497 -9.36 -44.77 19.50
CA GLY A 497 -8.25 -45.29 18.68
C GLY A 497 -6.94 -44.54 18.73
N GLU A 498 -6.03 -45.01 19.58
CA GLU A 498 -4.56 -44.99 19.50
C GLU A 498 -3.88 -44.07 18.46
N ASN A 499 -3.14 -43.07 18.96
CA ASN A 499 -1.72 -42.87 18.63
C ASN A 499 -1.12 -41.75 19.50
N VAL A 500 -0.23 -42.14 20.42
CA VAL A 500 0.58 -41.22 21.23
C VAL A 500 1.82 -40.88 20.41
N VAL A 501 1.93 -39.65 19.91
CA VAL A 501 3.18 -39.14 19.33
C VAL A 501 3.83 -38.18 20.32
N ASN A 502 4.95 -38.61 20.89
CA ASN A 502 5.85 -37.77 21.69
C ASN A 502 6.52 -36.72 20.78
N VAL A 503 6.38 -35.44 21.12
CA VAL A 503 7.13 -34.34 20.50
C VAL A 503 8.44 -34.12 21.27
N PRO A 504 9.62 -34.17 20.63
CA PRO A 504 10.88 -33.89 21.30
C PRO A 504 10.97 -32.42 21.75
N LYS A 505 11.48 -32.22 22.97
CA LYS A 505 11.87 -30.91 23.50
C LYS A 505 13.08 -30.37 22.75
N GLY A 506 13.00 -29.10 22.37
CA GLY A 506 14.16 -28.20 22.28
C GLY A 506 14.43 -27.62 20.90
N VAL A 507 14.05 -26.35 20.72
CA VAL A 507 14.83 -25.41 19.89
C VAL A 507 14.80 -24.05 20.61
N TYR A 508 15.99 -23.51 20.81
CA TYR A 508 16.28 -22.27 21.51
C TYR A 508 15.85 -21.05 20.69
N TRP A 509 15.41 -20.00 21.38
CA TRP A 509 15.17 -18.68 20.82
C TRP A 509 16.52 -17.99 20.54
N HIS A 510 16.74 -17.57 19.30
CA HIS A 510 17.74 -16.53 19.00
C HIS A 510 17.04 -15.17 18.91
N ARG A 511 17.59 -14.21 19.69
CA ARG A 511 17.43 -12.75 19.55
C ARG A 511 18.08 -12.34 18.20
N GLU A 512 17.69 -11.29 17.50
CA GLU A 512 17.30 -9.92 17.90
C GLU A 512 16.21 -9.34 16.98
#